data_AF-A0A837HVG4-F1
#
_entry.id   AF-A0A837HVG4-F1
#
_cell.length_a   1.000
_cell.length_b   1.000
_cell.length_c   1.000
_cell.angle_alpha   90.00
_cell.angle_beta   90.00
_cell.angle_gamma   90.00
#
_symmetry.space_group_name_H-M   'P 1'
#
loop_
_entity.id
_entity.type
_entity.pdbx_description
1 polymer ?
#
loop_
_entity_poly.entity_id
_entity_poly.type
_entity_poly.pdbx_seq_one_letter_code
_entity_poly.pdbx_strand_id
1 'polypeptide(L)'
;MNKKKVGLVVGSFAALMHLVWGVFIALGFAQPWMDFVYKMHFLNNPFTVMPFDLMRILGLVVIAFVMGYIVGYVFAVLWHKLHN
;
A
#
# COMPACT_ATOMS: atom_id res chain seq x y z
N MET A 1 -16.92 7.30 14.81
CA MET A 1 -15.47 7.06 14.53
C MET A 1 -14.65 8.35 14.58
N ASN A 2 -13.48 8.41 15.22
CA ASN A 2 -12.64 9.62 15.16
C ASN A 2 -11.92 9.71 13.80
N LYS A 3 -12.24 10.73 12.98
CA LYS A 3 -11.75 10.88 11.60
C LYS A 3 -10.22 10.90 11.49
N LYS A 4 -9.55 11.64 12.38
CA LYS A 4 -8.08 11.75 12.40
C LYS A 4 -7.43 10.41 12.78
N LYS A 5 -7.99 9.70 13.76
CA LYS A 5 -7.47 8.39 14.18
C LYS A 5 -7.64 7.34 13.08
N VAL A 6 -8.80 7.30 12.42
CA VAL A 6 -9.02 6.38 11.28
C VAL A 6 -8.07 6.71 10.13
N GLY A 7 -7.90 7.99 9.78
CA GLY A 7 -6.91 8.42 8.79
C GLY A 7 -5.49 7.94 9.16
N LEU A 8 -5.04 8.17 10.39
CA LEU A 8 -3.72 7.70 10.84
C LEU A 8 -3.56 6.18 10.74
N VAL A 9 -4.57 5.41 11.15
CA VAL A 9 -4.50 3.94 11.10
C VAL A 9 -4.40 3.45 9.66
N VAL A 10 -5.27 3.92 8.77
CA VAL A 10 -5.27 3.47 7.36
C VAL A 10 -4.01 3.95 6.64
N GLY A 11 -3.58 5.19 6.87
CA GLY A 11 -2.34 5.74 6.33
C GLY A 11 -1.12 4.93 6.77
N SER A 12 -0.96 4.68 8.08
CA SER A 12 0.16 3.90 8.60
C SER A 12 0.15 2.46 8.10
N PHE A 13 -1.02 1.82 8.03
CA PHE A 13 -1.15 0.48 7.48
C PHE A 13 -0.74 0.43 6.01
N ALA A 14 -1.22 1.38 5.20
CA ALA A 14 -0.83 1.49 3.79
C ALA A 14 0.70 1.69 3.65
N ALA A 15 1.29 2.61 4.42
CA ALA A 15 2.74 2.83 4.40
C ALA A 15 3.53 1.56 4.76
N LEU A 16 3.10 0.83 5.79
CA LEU A 16 3.74 -0.40 6.24
C LEU A 16 3.71 -1.48 5.16
N MET A 17 2.56 -1.68 4.50
CA MET A 17 2.44 -2.66 3.40
C MET A 17 3.42 -2.35 2.26
N HIS A 18 3.59 -1.06 1.92
CA HIS A 18 4.51 -0.65 0.87
C HIS A 18 5.98 -0.71 1.32
N LEU A 19 6.25 -0.53 2.62
CA LEU A 19 7.57 -0.77 3.19
C LEU A 19 7.94 -2.25 3.11
N VAL A 20 7.02 -3.16 3.44
CA VAL A 20 7.21 -4.62 3.28
C VAL A 20 7.48 -4.97 1.83
N TRP A 21 6.77 -4.35 0.89
CA TRP A 21 7.07 -4.50 -0.54
C TRP A 21 8.50 -4.05 -0.90
N GLY A 22 8.95 -2.92 -0.35
CA GLY A 22 10.35 -2.46 -0.50
C GLY A 22 11.37 -3.45 0.04
N VAL A 23 11.09 -4.10 1.17
CA VAL A 23 11.92 -5.19 1.71
C VAL A 23 11.96 -6.39 0.77
N PHE A 24 10.84 -6.75 0.15
CA PHE A 24 10.79 -7.85 -0.83
C PHE A 24 11.67 -7.54 -2.06
N ILE A 25 11.69 -6.30 -2.53
CA ILE A 25 12.58 -5.90 -3.63
C ILE A 25 14.03 -6.00 -3.19
N ALA A 26 14.38 -5.47 -2.01
CA ALA A 26 15.74 -5.51 -1.48
C ALA A 26 16.29 -6.93 -1.29
N LEU A 27 15.42 -7.89 -0.92
CA LEU A 27 15.77 -9.30 -0.74
C LEU A 27 15.66 -10.15 -2.02
N GLY A 28 15.20 -9.58 -3.13
CA GLY A 28 15.00 -10.32 -4.39
C GLY A 28 13.75 -11.20 -4.45
N PHE A 29 12.84 -11.11 -3.45
CA PHE A 29 11.60 -11.90 -3.40
C PHE A 29 10.43 -11.26 -4.15
N ALA A 30 10.55 -10.01 -4.58
CA ALA A 30 9.47 -9.27 -5.23
C ALA A 30 8.99 -9.91 -6.55
N GLN A 31 9.90 -10.40 -7.40
CA GLN A 31 9.51 -11.02 -8.68
C GLN A 31 8.77 -12.37 -8.47
N PRO A 32 9.30 -13.35 -7.69
CA PRO A 32 8.58 -14.58 -7.39
C PRO A 32 7.21 -14.33 -6.74
N TRP A 33 7.11 -13.32 -5.87
CA TRP A 33 5.85 -12.94 -5.26
C TRP A 33 4.83 -12.44 -6.29
N MET A 34 5.24 -11.54 -7.20
CA MET A 34 4.39 -11.08 -8.29
C MET A 34 3.94 -12.22 -9.20
N ASP A 35 4.85 -13.12 -9.57
CA ASP A 35 4.54 -14.27 -10.43
C ASP A 35 3.51 -15.20 -9.77
N PHE A 36 3.65 -15.44 -8.46
CA PHE A 36 2.67 -16.19 -7.66
C PHE A 36 1.30 -15.49 -7.64
N VAL A 37 1.26 -14.19 -7.33
CA VAL A 37 0.00 -13.43 -7.25
C VAL A 37 -0.73 -13.42 -8.61
N TYR A 38 -0.03 -13.17 -9.72
CA TYR A 38 -0.64 -13.18 -11.05
C TYR A 38 -1.18 -14.56 -11.41
N LYS A 39 -0.42 -15.62 -11.12
CA LYS A 39 -0.86 -17.00 -11.35
C LYS A 39 -2.14 -17.34 -10.58
N MET A 40 -2.28 -16.89 -9.33
CA MET A 40 -3.51 -17.07 -8.53
C MET A 40 -4.74 -16.42 -9.17
N HIS A 41 -4.54 -15.42 -10.04
CA HIS A 41 -5.60 -14.75 -10.78
C HIS A 41 -5.76 -15.30 -12.22
N PHE A 42 -5.12 -16.44 -12.54
CA PHE A 42 -5.09 -17.01 -13.89
C PHE A 42 -4.53 -16.05 -14.96
N LEU A 43 -3.58 -15.19 -14.56
CA LEU A 43 -2.89 -14.25 -15.44
C LEU A 43 -1.41 -14.62 -15.59
N ASN A 44 -0.84 -14.34 -16.76
CA ASN A 44 0.61 -14.27 -16.93
C ASN A 44 1.11 -12.92 -16.42
N ASN A 45 2.27 -12.88 -15.77
CA ASN A 45 2.90 -11.63 -15.35
C ASN A 45 3.72 -11.03 -16.51
N PRO A 46 3.32 -9.90 -17.10
CA PRO A 46 4.08 -9.27 -18.19
C PRO A 46 5.17 -8.32 -17.67
N PHE A 47 5.30 -8.15 -16.35
CA PHE A 47 6.17 -7.14 -15.75
C PHE A 47 7.43 -7.74 -15.13
N THR A 48 8.53 -7.00 -15.28
CA THR A 48 9.79 -7.28 -14.58
C THR A 48 9.99 -6.27 -13.46
N VAL A 49 10.25 -6.75 -12.25
CA VAL A 49 10.56 -5.92 -11.10
C VAL A 49 11.91 -5.24 -11.31
N MET A 50 11.93 -3.91 -11.22
CA MET A 50 13.16 -3.12 -11.34
C MET A 50 14.10 -3.33 -10.14
N PRO A 51 15.41 -3.05 -10.28
CA PRO A 51 16.35 -3.08 -9.17
C PRO A 51 15.91 -2.19 -7.99
N PHE A 52 16.33 -2.57 -6.79
CA PHE A 52 16.07 -1.79 -5.58
C PHE A 52 16.65 -0.37 -5.71
N ASP A 53 15.83 0.62 -5.35
CA ASP A 53 16.21 2.03 -5.26
C ASP A 53 15.56 2.61 -4.00
N LEU A 54 16.40 3.09 -3.08
CA LEU A 54 15.95 3.58 -1.78
C LEU A 54 15.01 4.79 -1.91
N MET A 55 15.27 5.70 -2.85
CA MET A 55 14.47 6.91 -3.04
C MET A 55 13.08 6.58 -3.58
N ARG A 56 12.98 5.61 -4.51
CA ARG A 56 11.69 5.12 -5.01
C ARG A 56 10.86 4.48 -3.90
N ILE A 57 11.47 3.69 -3.01
CA ILE A 57 10.75 3.07 -1.89
C ILE A 57 10.30 4.12 -0.86
N LEU A 58 11.17 5.07 -0.49
CA LEU A 58 10.78 6.16 0.41
C LEU A 58 9.63 6.98 -0.17
N GLY A 59 9.72 7.33 -1.46
CA GLY A 59 8.64 8.03 -2.17
C GLY A 59 7.33 7.22 -2.15
N LEU A 60 7.40 5.92 -2.42
CA LEU A 60 6.25 5.02 -2.39
C LEU A 60 5.59 4.98 -1.00
N VAL A 61 6.36 4.84 0.08
CA VAL A 61 5.86 4.78 1.46
C VAL A 61 5.18 6.08 1.86
N VAL A 62 5.79 7.23 1.54
CA VAL A 62 5.21 8.55 1.83
C VAL A 62 3.89 8.76 1.09
N ILE A 63 3.86 8.46 -0.21
CA ILE A 63 2.64 8.59 -1.03
C ILE A 63 1.55 7.66 -0.51
N ALA A 64 1.89 6.40 -0.21
CA ALA A 64 0.95 5.43 0.35
C ALA A 64 0.36 5.89 1.70
N PHE A 65 1.18 6.45 2.58
CA PHE A 65 0.72 7.03 3.85
C PHE A 65 -0.28 8.17 3.62
N VAL A 66 0.07 9.14 2.77
CA VAL A 66 -0.77 10.31 2.49
C VAL A 66 -2.11 9.88 1.89
N MET A 67 -2.07 9.00 0.88
CA MET A 67 -3.29 8.51 0.22
C MET A 67 -4.14 7.66 1.17
N GLY A 68 -3.52 6.76 1.94
CA GLY A 68 -4.22 5.97 2.94
C GLY A 68 -4.87 6.83 4.04
N TYR A 69 -4.19 7.90 4.47
CA TYR A 69 -4.75 8.85 5.42
C TYR A 69 -6.00 9.54 4.86
N ILE A 70 -5.91 10.05 3.62
CA ILE A 70 -7.03 10.70 2.94
C ILE A 70 -8.22 9.74 2.83
N VAL A 71 -7.97 8.51 2.37
CA VAL A 71 -9.01 7.47 2.26
C VAL A 71 -9.66 7.18 3.62
N GLY A 72 -8.86 6.94 4.66
CA GLY A 72 -9.38 6.67 6.01
C GLY A 72 -10.17 7.85 6.59
N TYR A 73 -9.71 9.08 6.36
CA TYR A 73 -10.41 10.28 6.79
C TYR A 73 -11.77 10.43 6.08
N VAL A 74 -11.78 10.32 4.74
CA VAL A 74 -13.01 10.41 3.93
C VAL A 74 -13.98 9.31 4.32
N PHE A 75 -13.50 8.08 4.49
CA PHE A 75 -14.31 6.95 4.98
C PHE A 75 -14.99 7.29 6.30
N ALA A 76 -14.25 7.80 7.29
CA ALA A 76 -14.82 8.17 8.58
C ALA A 76 -15.84 9.32 8.49
N VAL A 77 -15.68 10.25 7.54
CA VAL A 77 -16.67 11.30 7.26
C VAL A 77 -17.94 10.70 6.68
N LEU A 78 -17.83 9.82 5.69
CA LEU A 78 -18.98 9.18 5.05
C LEU A 78 -19.73 8.28 6.05
N TRP A 79 -19.00 7.53 6.89
CA TRP A 79 -19.59 6.73 7.96
C TRP A 79 -20.49 7.59 8.86
N HIS A 80 -20.03 8.77 9.26
CA HIS A 80 -20.82 9.67 10.10
C HIS A 80 -22.05 10.21 9.37
N LYS A 81 -21.98 10.42 8.05
CA LYS A 81 -23.12 10.93 7.28
C LYS A 81 -24.19 9.88 7.01
N LEU A 82 -23.80 8.60 6.94
CA LEU A 82 -24.71 7.51 6.57
C LEU A 82 -25.29 6.76 7.78
N HIS A 83 -24.64 6.87 8.95
CA HIS A 83 -25.05 6.19 10.18
C HIS A 83 -25.45 7.17 11.31
N ASN A 84 -25.64 8.45 11.01
CA ASN A 84 -26.27 9.43 11.89
C ASN A 84 -27.39 10.15 11.15
#